data_AF-A0A925BKE1-F1
#
_entry.id   AF-A0A925BKE1-F1
#
_cell.length_a   1.000
_cell.length_b   1.000
_cell.length_c   1.000
_cell.angle_alpha   90.00
_cell.angle_beta   90.00
_cell.angle_gamma   90.00
#
_symmetry.space_group_name_H-M   'P 1'
#
loop_
_entity.id
_entity.type
_entity.pdbx_description
1 polymer ?
#
loop_
_entity_poly.entity_id
_entity_poly.type
_entity_poly.pdbx_seq_one_letter_code
_entity_poly.pdbx_strand_id
1 'polypeptide(L)'
;MCLLSAPLMRADEPDSDAQIKAFQKVDQNNDAKLSVEEFLVGRGAVEFAKRDFKLFDFNNDGSLKLEEFACVRTESSFDQPGVMPSYLTSCADQAVAALDKAFENWDQNPELEVHRGAFIAAFVRDLGNNVLPVNLLEVDPDNNRKVSRKEARRFVEIQLGIRRSDGKLLQFPNGHVANYAVFLHADADRNDVLDRTEFIERTYGDPKAVAQEFVKLNTDGDEVISFDEFCRLPVRGFADPVAEFRHLDANLDARVDPLELLTRAPDWQRKLAEHTFPGFDLDHDGVLSLSEYRLTPIANKVQPWAVVLSDLDDDEALSFAEFKFEPKRFPLLWLLYFHRLDVNRDEYLSLTEYDFKTKSPIEFFVMSGDGTGWQHFFKFEGRSSVGSPAVSPNGKMLAFDSHLRNDLSTNTVYVMDLVSRKPHAICVGMMPTWSPDGKRLACSRSGTNNTPYGIWTISADADDAQHIQPGWGAQWSPDGKRIAFYSGLEIRAYNLKTKEIEVLLPANENPYRQIFWNMSWSPDSHQLCLRGLKPDNVTQEMATLNPAATPKLKTRATNKIQVMEDSAWHPGGDRVIFAMHCPERSRLQLYEFNPKTDDPPKLLNGQDATRNNSSTCWTPDGKRLIVVSVAD
;
A
#
# COMPACT_ATOMS: atom_id res chain seq x y z
N MET A 1 -7.81 -22.95 -5.90
CA MET A 1 -7.99 -24.05 -6.89
C MET A 1 -7.97 -23.43 -8.28
N CYS A 2 -7.42 -24.10 -9.29
CA CYS A 2 -6.92 -23.44 -10.52
C CYS A 2 -7.99 -22.75 -11.40
N LEU A 3 -7.82 -21.44 -11.61
CA LEU A 3 -8.31 -20.66 -12.76
C LEU A 3 -7.26 -20.61 -13.90
N LEU A 4 -6.33 -21.57 -13.94
CA LEU A 4 -5.05 -21.49 -14.67
C LEU A 4 -5.01 -22.28 -15.98
N SER A 5 -6.14 -22.76 -16.49
CA SER A 5 -6.20 -23.43 -17.79
C SER A 5 -7.60 -23.30 -18.39
N ALA A 6 -7.76 -22.45 -19.40
CA ALA A 6 -9.00 -22.24 -20.12
C ALA A 6 -8.73 -22.22 -21.63
N PRO A 7 -9.29 -23.15 -22.42
CA PRO A 7 -9.25 -23.03 -23.88
C PRO A 7 -10.23 -21.95 -24.33
N LEU A 8 -9.91 -21.28 -25.45
CA LEU A 8 -10.75 -20.26 -26.08
C LEU A 8 -12.11 -20.86 -26.47
N MET A 9 -13.21 -20.34 -25.90
CA MET A 9 -14.57 -20.72 -26.29
C MET A 9 -15.14 -19.79 -27.37
N ARG A 10 -16.03 -20.37 -28.19
CA ARG A 10 -16.61 -19.75 -29.39
C ARG A 10 -17.48 -18.54 -29.07
N ALA A 11 -17.43 -17.55 -29.96
CA ALA A 11 -18.40 -16.46 -30.03
C ALA A 11 -19.66 -16.88 -30.82
N ASP A 12 -20.79 -16.24 -30.52
CA ASP A 12 -22.02 -16.32 -31.31
C ASP A 12 -21.95 -15.46 -32.60
N GLU A 13 -22.85 -15.73 -33.54
CA GLU A 13 -22.77 -15.29 -34.95
C GLU A 13 -22.78 -13.75 -35.15
N PRO A 14 -21.93 -13.20 -36.05
CA PRO A 14 -21.92 -11.77 -36.41
C PRO A 14 -23.04 -11.43 -37.41
N ASP A 15 -24.19 -10.98 -36.89
CA ASP A 15 -25.35 -10.60 -37.68
C ASP A 15 -25.23 -9.17 -38.27
N SER A 16 -24.35 -9.01 -39.27
CA SER A 16 -24.44 -7.86 -40.18
C SER A 16 -24.26 -8.23 -41.65
N ASP A 17 -25.27 -7.87 -42.43
CA ASP A 17 -25.40 -8.07 -43.87
C ASP A 17 -24.25 -7.43 -44.68
N ALA A 18 -23.46 -6.55 -44.06
CA ALA A 18 -22.28 -5.90 -44.63
C ALA A 18 -21.00 -6.73 -44.42
N GLN A 19 -20.79 -7.34 -43.26
CA GLN A 19 -19.63 -8.20 -42.97
C GLN A 19 -19.65 -9.45 -43.85
N ILE A 20 -20.82 -10.08 -44.01
CA ILE A 20 -21.02 -11.26 -44.88
C ILE A 20 -20.62 -10.91 -46.33
N LYS A 21 -21.07 -9.76 -46.85
CA LYS A 21 -20.74 -9.31 -48.22
C LYS A 21 -19.27 -8.93 -48.40
N ALA A 22 -18.62 -8.42 -47.35
CA ALA A 22 -17.17 -8.16 -47.37
C ALA A 22 -16.37 -9.47 -47.39
N PHE A 23 -16.71 -10.41 -46.52
CA PHE A 23 -16.11 -11.74 -46.47
C PHE A 23 -16.23 -12.48 -47.82
N GLN A 24 -17.45 -12.59 -48.35
CA GLN A 24 -17.74 -13.24 -49.65
C GLN A 24 -17.08 -12.57 -50.86
N LYS A 25 -16.59 -11.34 -50.73
CA LYS A 25 -15.84 -10.64 -51.79
C LYS A 25 -14.36 -11.01 -51.78
N VAL A 26 -13.84 -11.45 -50.63
CA VAL A 26 -12.43 -11.82 -50.42
C VAL A 26 -12.24 -13.34 -50.53
N ASP A 27 -13.23 -14.13 -50.10
CA ASP A 27 -13.33 -15.58 -50.32
C ASP A 27 -13.45 -15.86 -51.83
N GLN A 28 -12.38 -16.34 -52.46
CA GLN A 28 -12.33 -16.57 -53.91
C GLN A 28 -12.77 -18.00 -54.25
N ASN A 29 -12.51 -18.95 -53.37
CA ASN A 29 -12.75 -20.37 -53.61
C ASN A 29 -14.18 -20.82 -53.15
N ASN A 30 -14.86 -19.99 -52.35
CA ASN A 30 -16.18 -20.22 -51.73
C ASN A 30 -16.21 -21.41 -50.74
N ASP A 31 -15.13 -21.64 -49.99
CA ASP A 31 -15.03 -22.68 -48.95
C ASP A 31 -15.44 -22.19 -47.55
N ALA A 32 -15.87 -20.93 -47.42
CA ALA A 32 -16.28 -20.25 -46.19
C ALA A 32 -15.14 -20.04 -45.17
N LYS A 33 -13.89 -20.02 -45.65
CA LYS A 33 -12.69 -19.59 -44.91
C LYS A 33 -11.89 -18.62 -45.79
N LEU A 34 -11.01 -17.84 -45.18
CA LEU A 34 -10.02 -17.04 -45.90
C LEU A 34 -8.62 -17.59 -45.65
N SER A 35 -7.94 -18.02 -46.71
CA SER A 35 -6.49 -18.23 -46.69
C SER A 35 -5.72 -16.92 -46.50
N VAL A 36 -4.43 -17.02 -46.13
CA VAL A 36 -3.53 -15.85 -46.07
C VAL A 36 -3.50 -15.15 -47.43
N GLU A 37 -3.41 -15.93 -48.51
CA GLU A 37 -3.37 -15.43 -49.88
C GLU A 37 -4.62 -14.61 -50.22
N GLU A 38 -5.82 -15.14 -49.94
CA GLU A 38 -7.09 -14.46 -50.19
C GLU A 38 -7.22 -13.19 -49.35
N PHE A 39 -6.92 -13.25 -48.06
CA PHE A 39 -7.00 -12.11 -47.15
C PHE A 39 -6.09 -10.95 -47.57
N LEU A 40 -4.95 -11.23 -48.22
CA LEU A 40 -4.04 -10.20 -48.72
C LEU A 40 -4.49 -9.57 -50.05
N VAL A 41 -5.49 -10.12 -50.74
CA VAL A 41 -5.94 -9.60 -52.04
C VAL A 41 -6.47 -8.18 -51.91
N GLY A 42 -5.89 -7.26 -52.69
CA GLY A 42 -6.27 -5.84 -52.69
C GLY A 42 -5.79 -5.03 -51.49
N ARG A 43 -5.05 -5.64 -50.54
CA ARG A 43 -4.51 -4.94 -49.37
C ARG A 43 -3.10 -4.40 -49.66
N GLY A 44 -2.89 -3.10 -49.40
CA GLY A 44 -1.63 -2.43 -49.72
C GLY A 44 -0.49 -2.71 -48.74
N ALA A 45 -0.74 -2.57 -47.44
CA ALA A 45 0.28 -2.71 -46.39
C ALA A 45 0.48 -4.19 -46.01
N VAL A 46 1.05 -4.97 -46.93
CA VAL A 46 1.09 -6.45 -46.89
C VAL A 46 1.59 -7.02 -45.55
N GLU A 47 2.69 -6.53 -44.99
CA GLU A 47 3.22 -7.09 -43.73
C GLU A 47 2.31 -6.79 -42.52
N PHE A 48 1.68 -5.61 -42.46
CA PHE A 48 0.69 -5.30 -41.43
C PHE A 48 -0.58 -6.17 -41.58
N ALA A 49 -0.96 -6.49 -42.82
CA ALA A 49 -2.07 -7.39 -43.10
C ALA A 49 -1.72 -8.85 -42.74
N LYS A 50 -0.49 -9.33 -43.01
CA LYS A 50 -0.03 -10.65 -42.54
C LYS A 50 -0.03 -10.77 -41.02
N ARG A 51 0.44 -9.74 -40.32
CA ARG A 51 0.33 -9.66 -38.85
C ARG A 51 -1.13 -9.74 -38.42
N ASP A 52 -1.99 -8.91 -39.00
CA ASP A 52 -3.41 -8.90 -38.63
C ASP A 52 -4.10 -10.25 -38.91
N PHE A 53 -3.74 -10.96 -39.97
CA PHE A 53 -4.24 -12.32 -40.21
C PHE A 53 -3.94 -13.23 -39.01
N LYS A 54 -2.66 -13.33 -38.62
CA LYS A 54 -2.24 -14.13 -37.45
C LYS A 54 -2.85 -13.65 -36.13
N LEU A 55 -3.16 -12.35 -36.02
CA LEU A 55 -3.70 -11.74 -34.81
C LEU A 55 -5.18 -12.11 -34.57
N PHE A 56 -5.92 -12.37 -35.66
CA PHE A 56 -7.35 -12.70 -35.63
C PHE A 56 -7.66 -14.18 -35.92
N ASP A 57 -6.67 -14.97 -36.36
CA ASP A 57 -6.71 -16.44 -36.39
C ASP A 57 -6.65 -16.97 -34.94
N PHE A 58 -7.78 -16.88 -34.22
CA PHE A 58 -7.85 -17.15 -32.79
C PHE A 58 -7.68 -18.63 -32.46
N ASN A 59 -8.04 -19.53 -33.39
CA ASN A 59 -7.82 -20.96 -33.22
C ASN A 59 -6.50 -21.47 -33.82
N ASN A 60 -5.71 -20.58 -34.45
CA ASN A 60 -4.44 -20.87 -35.11
C ASN A 60 -4.57 -22.01 -36.14
N ASP A 61 -5.70 -22.06 -36.88
CA ASP A 61 -5.97 -23.09 -37.90
C ASP A 61 -5.43 -22.73 -39.30
N GLY A 62 -4.83 -21.54 -39.45
CA GLY A 62 -4.23 -21.05 -40.69
C GLY A 62 -5.26 -20.43 -41.65
N SER A 63 -6.49 -20.19 -41.19
CA SER A 63 -7.56 -19.57 -41.98
C SER A 63 -8.50 -18.76 -41.11
N LEU A 64 -9.02 -17.64 -41.63
CA LEU A 64 -10.01 -16.83 -40.93
C LEU A 64 -11.43 -17.25 -41.32
N LYS A 65 -12.27 -17.55 -40.34
CA LYS A 65 -13.73 -17.67 -40.54
C LYS A 65 -14.40 -16.30 -40.49
N LEU A 66 -15.71 -16.26 -40.75
CA LEU A 66 -16.49 -15.02 -40.75
C LEU A 66 -16.41 -14.28 -39.40
N GLU A 67 -16.41 -15.02 -38.28
CA GLU A 67 -16.37 -14.47 -36.92
C GLU A 67 -15.01 -13.79 -36.63
N GLU A 68 -13.93 -14.41 -37.09
CA GLU A 68 -12.55 -13.95 -36.98
C GLU A 68 -12.30 -12.76 -37.91
N PHE A 69 -12.76 -12.83 -39.15
CA PHE A 69 -12.71 -11.73 -40.11
C PHE A 69 -13.51 -10.51 -39.65
N ALA A 70 -14.67 -10.69 -39.02
CA ALA A 70 -15.48 -9.60 -38.47
C ALA A 70 -14.75 -8.81 -37.36
N CYS A 71 -13.71 -9.38 -36.74
CA CYS A 71 -12.85 -8.71 -35.75
C CYS A 71 -11.75 -7.84 -36.39
N VAL A 72 -11.48 -7.97 -37.69
CA VAL A 72 -10.35 -7.33 -38.40
C VAL A 72 -10.57 -5.83 -38.62
N ARG A 73 -9.91 -5.01 -37.82
CA ARG A 73 -10.14 -3.55 -37.77
C ARG A 73 -9.61 -2.73 -38.97
N THR A 74 -8.92 -3.31 -39.95
CA THR A 74 -8.47 -2.56 -41.15
C THR A 74 -9.60 -2.27 -42.14
N GLU A 75 -10.75 -2.96 -42.01
CA GLU A 75 -11.94 -2.74 -42.84
C GLU A 75 -13.12 -2.14 -42.04
N SER A 76 -12.89 -1.59 -40.84
CA SER A 76 -13.97 -1.10 -39.98
C SER A 76 -14.60 0.21 -40.46
N SER A 77 -15.40 0.11 -41.52
CA SER A 77 -16.59 0.93 -41.77
C SER A 77 -17.89 0.21 -41.37
N PHE A 78 -17.78 -0.86 -40.56
CA PHE A 78 -18.92 -1.59 -40.01
C PHE A 78 -19.34 -0.95 -38.68
N ASP A 79 -20.64 -0.71 -38.51
CA ASP A 79 -21.19 -0.08 -37.30
C ASP A 79 -21.04 -0.95 -36.04
N GLN A 80 -20.84 -2.27 -36.19
CA GLN A 80 -20.57 -3.20 -35.09
C GLN A 80 -19.47 -4.22 -35.47
N PRO A 81 -18.28 -4.18 -34.83
CA PRO A 81 -17.24 -5.20 -35.01
C PRO A 81 -17.65 -6.56 -34.42
N GLY A 82 -17.02 -7.64 -34.90
CA GLY A 82 -17.20 -8.99 -34.36
C GLY A 82 -16.80 -9.13 -32.88
N VAL A 83 -17.29 -10.21 -32.25
CA VAL A 83 -17.08 -10.50 -30.83
C VAL A 83 -15.72 -11.17 -30.63
N MET A 84 -14.80 -10.51 -29.91
CA MET A 84 -13.50 -11.07 -29.60
C MET A 84 -13.56 -12.01 -28.38
N PRO A 85 -12.85 -13.16 -28.39
CA PRO A 85 -12.70 -14.02 -27.23
C PRO A 85 -12.19 -13.25 -26.00
N SER A 86 -12.59 -13.65 -24.79
CA SER A 86 -12.23 -12.94 -23.55
C SER A 86 -11.86 -13.94 -22.46
N TYR A 87 -10.61 -13.86 -21.99
CA TYR A 87 -10.12 -14.72 -20.91
C TYR A 87 -10.92 -14.51 -19.61
N LEU A 88 -11.29 -13.27 -19.29
CA LEU A 88 -12.13 -12.96 -18.13
C LEU A 88 -13.52 -13.62 -18.23
N THR A 89 -14.10 -13.69 -19.44
CA THR A 89 -15.36 -14.39 -19.66
C THR A 89 -15.20 -15.89 -19.37
N SER A 90 -14.10 -16.51 -19.82
CA SER A 90 -13.79 -17.90 -19.49
C SER A 90 -13.52 -18.12 -17.98
N CYS A 91 -12.91 -17.16 -17.28
CA CYS A 91 -12.85 -17.20 -15.81
C CYS A 91 -14.24 -17.13 -15.17
N ALA A 92 -15.16 -16.32 -15.71
CA ALA A 92 -16.54 -16.25 -15.23
C ALA A 92 -17.31 -17.56 -15.49
N ASP A 93 -17.10 -18.21 -16.64
CA ASP A 93 -17.64 -19.54 -16.94
C ASP A 93 -17.16 -20.58 -15.90
N GLN A 94 -15.84 -20.62 -15.65
CA GLN A 94 -15.24 -21.54 -14.68
C GLN A 94 -15.69 -21.28 -13.24
N ALA A 95 -15.80 -20.01 -12.85
CA ALA A 95 -16.28 -19.62 -11.53
C ALA A 95 -17.75 -20.02 -11.30
N VAL A 96 -18.64 -19.83 -12.29
CA VAL A 96 -20.02 -20.32 -12.20
C VAL A 96 -20.06 -21.85 -12.19
N ALA A 97 -19.28 -22.54 -13.03
CA ALA A 97 -19.20 -24.01 -13.03
C ALA A 97 -18.60 -24.60 -11.73
N ALA A 98 -17.84 -23.80 -10.96
CA ALA A 98 -17.42 -24.17 -9.61
C ALA A 98 -18.57 -24.02 -8.60
N LEU A 99 -19.35 -22.93 -8.69
CA LEU A 99 -20.53 -22.69 -7.85
C LEU A 99 -21.66 -23.68 -8.12
N ASP A 100 -21.84 -24.14 -9.37
CA ASP A 100 -22.79 -25.19 -9.75
C ASP A 100 -22.58 -26.48 -8.93
N LYS A 101 -21.34 -26.78 -8.50
CA LYS A 101 -21.03 -27.97 -7.67
C LYS A 101 -21.50 -27.82 -6.22
N ALA A 102 -21.82 -26.61 -5.76
CA ALA A 102 -22.33 -26.36 -4.42
C ALA A 102 -23.85 -26.54 -4.31
N PHE A 103 -24.57 -26.65 -5.44
CA PHE A 103 -26.04 -26.66 -5.50
C PHE A 103 -26.57 -27.75 -6.42
N GLU A 104 -27.37 -28.67 -5.87
CA GLU A 104 -27.81 -29.88 -6.58
C GLU A 104 -28.65 -29.56 -7.84
N ASN A 105 -28.19 -30.04 -9.00
CA ASN A 105 -28.80 -29.85 -10.32
C ASN A 105 -29.01 -28.39 -10.77
N TRP A 106 -28.21 -27.43 -10.28
CA TRP A 106 -28.35 -26.01 -10.62
C TRP A 106 -27.96 -25.68 -12.07
N ASP A 107 -26.99 -26.42 -12.61
CA ASP A 107 -26.58 -26.43 -14.01
C ASP A 107 -27.72 -26.88 -14.96
N GLN A 108 -28.48 -27.87 -14.53
CA GLN A 108 -29.60 -28.47 -15.27
C GLN A 108 -30.92 -27.73 -15.10
N ASN A 109 -31.06 -26.91 -14.04
CA ASN A 109 -32.27 -26.17 -13.71
C ASN A 109 -31.93 -24.69 -13.46
N PRO A 110 -31.73 -23.86 -14.51
CA PRO A 110 -31.31 -22.46 -14.36
C PRO A 110 -32.34 -21.57 -13.63
N GLU A 111 -33.61 -21.99 -13.60
CA GLU A 111 -34.71 -21.36 -12.84
C GLU A 111 -34.69 -21.71 -11.34
N LEU A 112 -33.81 -22.63 -10.89
CA LEU A 112 -33.68 -22.97 -9.48
C LEU A 112 -32.99 -21.82 -8.74
N GLU A 113 -33.68 -21.22 -7.79
CA GLU A 113 -33.18 -20.14 -6.96
C GLU A 113 -32.65 -20.68 -5.63
N VAL A 114 -31.43 -20.30 -5.25
CA VAL A 114 -30.80 -20.71 -3.98
C VAL A 114 -30.83 -19.58 -2.95
N HIS A 115 -30.94 -19.89 -1.66
CA HIS A 115 -30.99 -18.84 -0.62
C HIS A 115 -29.69 -18.01 -0.59
N ARG A 116 -29.80 -16.68 -0.58
CA ARG A 116 -28.67 -15.73 -0.68
C ARG A 116 -27.53 -16.02 0.29
N GLY A 117 -27.85 -16.36 1.55
CA GLY A 117 -26.83 -16.70 2.55
C GLY A 117 -26.03 -17.97 2.22
N ALA A 118 -26.66 -18.96 1.57
CA ALA A 118 -25.98 -20.17 1.13
C ALA A 118 -25.11 -19.92 -0.11
N PHE A 119 -25.59 -19.10 -1.05
CA PHE A 119 -24.80 -18.62 -2.18
C PHE A 119 -23.53 -17.89 -1.73
N ILE A 120 -23.64 -16.93 -0.81
CA ILE A 120 -22.49 -16.18 -0.30
C ILE A 120 -21.50 -17.12 0.41
N ALA A 121 -21.99 -18.07 1.21
CA ALA A 121 -21.11 -19.05 1.87
C ALA A 121 -20.37 -19.94 0.86
N ALA A 122 -21.01 -20.36 -0.24
CA ALA A 122 -20.36 -21.11 -1.31
C ALA A 122 -19.34 -20.25 -2.06
N PHE A 123 -19.70 -19.03 -2.46
CA PHE A 123 -18.80 -18.09 -3.13
C PHE A 123 -17.54 -17.79 -2.32
N VAL A 124 -17.69 -17.46 -1.04
CA VAL A 124 -16.58 -17.10 -0.16
C VAL A 124 -15.66 -18.30 0.12
N ARG A 125 -16.21 -19.52 0.18
CA ARG A 125 -15.48 -20.78 0.36
C ARG A 125 -14.75 -21.24 -0.91
N ASP A 126 -15.44 -21.25 -2.05
CA ASP A 126 -14.98 -21.92 -3.27
C ASP A 126 -14.20 -20.99 -4.22
N LEU A 127 -14.43 -19.67 -4.13
CA LEU A 127 -13.79 -18.66 -4.99
C LEU A 127 -13.07 -17.56 -4.20
N GLY A 128 -13.65 -17.10 -3.08
CA GLY A 128 -13.16 -15.92 -2.35
C GLY A 128 -12.14 -16.16 -1.24
N ASN A 129 -11.75 -17.42 -1.00
CA ASN A 129 -10.80 -17.85 0.04
C ASN A 129 -11.00 -17.22 1.45
N ASN A 130 -12.25 -16.90 1.81
CA ASN A 130 -12.63 -16.15 3.03
C ASN A 130 -12.16 -14.68 3.15
N VAL A 131 -11.52 -14.09 2.13
CA VAL A 131 -10.95 -12.72 2.24
C VAL A 131 -11.75 -11.64 1.47
N LEU A 132 -12.57 -12.03 0.48
CA LEU A 132 -13.24 -11.06 -0.39
C LEU A 132 -14.49 -10.42 0.28
N PRO A 133 -14.63 -9.08 0.27
CA PRO A 133 -15.87 -8.43 0.66
C PRO A 133 -16.98 -8.75 -0.35
N VAL A 134 -18.22 -8.90 0.12
CA VAL A 134 -19.38 -9.25 -0.73
C VAL A 134 -20.46 -8.17 -0.60
N ASN A 135 -20.81 -7.53 -1.72
CA ASN A 135 -21.89 -6.56 -1.78
C ASN A 135 -23.24 -7.28 -1.96
N LEU A 136 -24.11 -7.20 -0.95
CA LEU A 136 -25.41 -7.89 -0.95
C LEU A 136 -26.33 -7.44 -2.09
N LEU A 137 -26.25 -6.18 -2.53
CA LEU A 137 -27.07 -5.63 -3.61
C LEU A 137 -26.59 -6.07 -5.02
N GLU A 138 -25.35 -6.52 -5.15
CA GLU A 138 -24.83 -7.10 -6.39
C GLU A 138 -25.16 -8.59 -6.51
N VAL A 139 -25.26 -9.29 -5.37
CA VAL A 139 -25.64 -10.71 -5.28
C VAL A 139 -27.14 -10.92 -5.53
N ASP A 140 -27.97 -10.06 -4.97
CA ASP A 140 -29.44 -10.17 -4.93
C ASP A 140 -30.06 -8.80 -5.25
N PRO A 141 -30.13 -8.44 -6.54
CA PRO A 141 -30.52 -7.09 -6.98
C PRO A 141 -32.01 -6.78 -6.83
N ASP A 142 -32.88 -7.79 -6.85
CA ASP A 142 -34.32 -7.63 -6.59
C ASP A 142 -34.67 -7.72 -5.08
N ASN A 143 -33.68 -8.10 -4.25
CA ASN A 143 -33.75 -8.27 -2.81
C ASN A 143 -34.78 -9.31 -2.35
N ASN A 144 -35.04 -10.34 -3.17
CA ASN A 144 -35.96 -11.42 -2.87
C ASN A 144 -35.39 -12.46 -1.87
N ARG A 145 -34.11 -12.32 -1.48
CA ARG A 145 -33.31 -13.19 -0.58
C ARG A 145 -32.89 -14.53 -1.19
N LYS A 146 -33.04 -14.69 -2.49
CA LYS A 146 -32.54 -15.82 -3.25
C LYS A 146 -31.57 -15.32 -4.32
N VAL A 147 -30.99 -16.26 -5.07
CA VAL A 147 -30.05 -16.02 -6.17
C VAL A 147 -30.34 -17.06 -7.24
N SER A 148 -30.74 -16.61 -8.42
CA SER A 148 -30.82 -17.42 -9.64
C SER A 148 -29.44 -17.65 -10.23
N ARG A 149 -29.28 -18.66 -11.11
CA ARG A 149 -28.00 -18.89 -11.81
C ARG A 149 -27.56 -17.70 -12.67
N LYS A 150 -28.54 -16.93 -13.18
CA LYS A 150 -28.31 -15.69 -13.95
C LYS A 150 -27.75 -14.56 -13.07
N GLU A 151 -28.25 -14.40 -11.85
CA GLU A 151 -27.73 -13.43 -10.88
C GLU A 151 -26.35 -13.84 -10.38
N ALA A 152 -26.11 -15.12 -10.12
CA ALA A 152 -24.79 -15.64 -9.79
C ALA A 152 -23.75 -15.33 -10.88
N ARG A 153 -24.10 -15.56 -12.15
CA ARG A 153 -23.26 -15.17 -13.30
C ARG A 153 -23.01 -13.67 -13.35
N ARG A 154 -24.06 -12.84 -13.24
CA ARG A 154 -23.94 -11.38 -13.21
C ARG A 154 -23.02 -10.92 -12.07
N PHE A 155 -23.18 -11.48 -10.88
CA PHE A 155 -22.37 -11.17 -9.70
C PHE A 155 -20.88 -11.49 -9.94
N VAL A 156 -20.57 -12.69 -10.46
CA VAL A 156 -19.20 -13.08 -10.82
C VAL A 156 -18.60 -12.15 -11.87
N GLU A 157 -19.36 -11.78 -12.91
CA GLU A 157 -18.92 -10.83 -13.94
C GLU A 157 -18.68 -9.42 -13.38
N ILE A 158 -19.45 -9.00 -12.37
CA ILE A 158 -19.15 -7.77 -11.61
C ILE A 158 -17.83 -7.95 -10.86
N GLN A 159 -17.66 -9.03 -10.08
CA GLN A 159 -16.45 -9.22 -9.26
C GLN A 159 -15.16 -9.36 -10.10
N LEU A 160 -15.25 -9.77 -11.36
CA LEU A 160 -14.16 -9.85 -12.34
C LEU A 160 -13.96 -8.57 -13.17
N GLY A 161 -14.73 -7.50 -12.94
CA GLY A 161 -14.62 -6.25 -13.69
C GLY A 161 -15.03 -6.34 -15.16
N ILE A 162 -15.87 -7.32 -15.53
CA ILE A 162 -16.43 -7.47 -16.89
C ILE A 162 -17.58 -6.47 -17.08
N ARG A 163 -18.34 -6.21 -16.00
CA ARG A 163 -19.45 -5.25 -15.97
C ARG A 163 -19.55 -4.52 -14.63
N ARG A 164 -20.25 -3.39 -14.64
CA ARG A 164 -20.63 -2.59 -13.47
C ARG A 164 -21.84 -3.21 -12.74
N SER A 165 -22.07 -2.78 -11.51
CA SER A 165 -23.20 -3.21 -10.67
C SER A 165 -24.56 -2.91 -11.30
N ASP A 166 -24.70 -1.80 -12.02
CA ASP A 166 -25.88 -1.45 -12.83
C ASP A 166 -26.12 -2.37 -14.05
N GLY A 167 -25.13 -3.21 -14.40
CA GLY A 167 -25.16 -4.15 -15.52
C GLY A 167 -24.39 -3.70 -16.77
N LYS A 168 -23.98 -2.42 -16.85
CA LYS A 168 -23.26 -1.85 -18.01
C LYS A 168 -21.90 -2.50 -18.19
N LEU A 169 -21.49 -2.76 -19.43
CA LEU A 169 -20.23 -3.44 -19.73
C LEU A 169 -19.02 -2.55 -19.44
N LEU A 170 -17.97 -3.18 -18.92
CA LEU A 170 -16.62 -2.62 -18.81
C LEU A 170 -15.69 -3.26 -19.86
N GLN A 171 -15.96 -4.51 -20.22
CA GLN A 171 -15.30 -5.24 -21.30
C GLN A 171 -16.30 -5.34 -22.46
N PHE A 172 -16.02 -4.66 -23.57
CA PHE A 172 -16.94 -4.61 -24.72
C PHE A 172 -16.70 -5.79 -25.68
N PRO A 173 -17.74 -6.28 -26.39
CA PRO A 173 -17.60 -7.44 -27.27
C PRO A 173 -16.56 -7.25 -28.38
N ASN A 174 -16.40 -6.04 -28.89
CA ASN A 174 -15.39 -5.67 -29.90
C ASN A 174 -13.94 -5.64 -29.38
N GLY A 175 -13.71 -5.98 -28.11
CA GLY A 175 -12.39 -5.98 -27.47
C GLY A 175 -11.95 -4.66 -26.83
N HIS A 176 -12.76 -3.58 -26.90
CA HIS A 176 -12.49 -2.36 -26.12
C HIS A 176 -12.67 -2.58 -24.62
N VAL A 177 -11.97 -1.78 -23.82
CA VAL A 177 -12.08 -1.76 -22.36
C VAL A 177 -12.48 -0.37 -21.92
N ALA A 178 -13.55 -0.22 -21.14
CA ALA A 178 -13.92 1.05 -20.54
C ALA A 178 -12.79 1.54 -19.62
N ASN A 179 -12.44 2.82 -19.72
CA ASN A 179 -11.38 3.44 -18.92
C ASN A 179 -11.92 3.83 -17.53
N TYR A 180 -12.47 2.85 -16.82
CA TYR A 180 -13.27 3.07 -15.63
C TYR A 180 -12.45 3.62 -14.46
N ALA A 181 -11.16 3.34 -14.42
CA ALA A 181 -10.22 3.97 -13.49
C ALA A 181 -10.21 5.52 -13.63
N VAL A 182 -10.30 6.05 -14.85
CA VAL A 182 -10.35 7.50 -15.10
C VAL A 182 -11.73 8.06 -14.76
N PHE A 183 -12.81 7.35 -15.07
CA PHE A 183 -14.17 7.73 -14.66
C PHE A 183 -14.27 7.86 -13.13
N LEU A 184 -13.82 6.83 -12.40
CA LEU A 184 -13.82 6.79 -10.93
C LEU A 184 -12.86 7.79 -10.26
N HIS A 185 -11.89 8.33 -11.01
CA HIS A 185 -11.03 9.42 -10.53
C HIS A 185 -11.69 10.80 -10.73
N ALA A 186 -12.51 10.94 -11.79
CA ALA A 186 -13.23 12.17 -12.08
C ALA A 186 -14.46 12.34 -11.17
N ASP A 187 -15.26 11.28 -11.00
CA ASP A 187 -16.42 11.16 -10.10
C ASP A 187 -15.94 11.19 -8.63
N ALA A 188 -15.98 12.38 -8.03
CA ALA A 188 -15.38 12.62 -6.72
C ALA A 188 -16.41 12.68 -5.59
N ASP A 189 -17.65 13.07 -5.88
CA ASP A 189 -18.75 12.94 -4.92
C ASP A 189 -19.33 11.50 -4.88
N ARG A 190 -18.98 10.66 -5.88
CA ARG A 190 -19.36 9.25 -6.05
C ARG A 190 -20.83 9.07 -6.42
N ASN A 191 -21.39 10.02 -7.17
CA ASN A 191 -22.77 9.99 -7.67
C ASN A 191 -22.94 9.16 -8.97
N ASP A 192 -21.84 8.67 -9.57
CA ASP A 192 -21.80 7.81 -10.77
C ASP A 192 -22.25 8.49 -12.09
N VAL A 193 -22.24 9.82 -12.12
CA VAL A 193 -22.15 10.68 -13.31
C VAL A 193 -20.95 11.65 -13.14
N LEU A 194 -20.63 12.45 -14.15
CA LEU A 194 -19.60 13.50 -14.03
C LEU A 194 -20.22 14.87 -14.23
N ASP A 195 -20.15 15.75 -13.24
CA ASP A 195 -20.53 17.14 -13.45
C ASP A 195 -19.49 17.90 -14.29
N ARG A 196 -19.84 19.11 -14.76
CA ARG A 196 -18.96 19.92 -15.61
C ARG A 196 -17.64 20.30 -14.94
N THR A 197 -17.62 20.52 -13.63
CA THR A 197 -16.44 20.82 -12.83
C THR A 197 -15.56 19.58 -12.71
N GLU A 198 -16.15 18.45 -12.33
CA GLU A 198 -15.46 17.16 -12.21
C GLU A 198 -14.79 16.76 -13.53
N PHE A 199 -15.53 16.83 -14.63
CA PHE A 199 -15.03 16.49 -15.96
C PHE A 199 -13.87 17.40 -16.40
N ILE A 200 -13.93 18.72 -16.13
CA ILE A 200 -12.90 19.67 -16.57
C ILE A 200 -11.66 19.67 -15.66
N GLU A 201 -11.84 19.56 -14.35
CA GLU A 201 -10.73 19.69 -13.38
C GLU A 201 -10.01 18.37 -13.10
N ARG A 202 -10.65 17.21 -13.30
CA ARG A 202 -10.07 15.89 -12.98
C ARG A 202 -9.80 14.97 -14.17
N THR A 203 -10.12 15.37 -15.40
CA THR A 203 -9.70 14.63 -16.60
C THR A 203 -8.45 15.25 -17.25
N TYR A 204 -7.59 14.41 -17.81
CA TYR A 204 -6.31 14.84 -18.38
C TYR A 204 -6.49 15.53 -19.76
N GLY A 205 -6.12 16.81 -19.86
CA GLY A 205 -6.13 17.56 -21.12
C GLY A 205 -5.95 19.06 -20.94
N ASP A 206 -6.02 19.82 -22.05
CA ASP A 206 -6.19 21.28 -21.97
C ASP A 206 -7.62 21.61 -21.52
N PRO A 207 -7.83 22.42 -20.46
CA PRO A 207 -9.16 22.68 -19.93
C PRO A 207 -10.16 23.28 -20.92
N LYS A 208 -9.72 24.00 -21.97
CA LYS A 208 -10.62 24.55 -22.99
C LYS A 208 -11.06 23.48 -23.99
N ALA A 209 -10.16 22.57 -24.37
CA ALA A 209 -10.49 21.41 -25.18
C ALA A 209 -11.47 20.48 -24.44
N VAL A 210 -11.17 20.17 -23.17
CA VAL A 210 -12.03 19.34 -22.30
C VAL A 210 -13.42 19.97 -22.15
N ALA A 211 -13.51 21.29 -21.93
CA ALA A 211 -14.79 21.98 -21.87
C ALA A 211 -15.61 21.94 -23.18
N GLN A 212 -14.96 21.85 -24.34
CA GLN A 212 -15.64 21.66 -25.64
C GLN A 212 -16.08 20.21 -25.87
N GLU A 213 -15.34 19.24 -25.32
CA GLU A 213 -15.69 17.82 -25.37
C GLU A 213 -16.94 17.55 -24.53
N PHE A 214 -17.02 18.10 -23.31
CA PHE A 214 -18.20 18.02 -22.45
C PHE A 214 -19.49 18.40 -23.21
N VAL A 215 -19.50 19.55 -23.89
CA VAL A 215 -20.66 20.06 -24.66
C VAL A 215 -21.00 19.19 -25.88
N LYS A 216 -20.06 18.38 -26.40
CA LYS A 216 -20.32 17.44 -27.49
C LYS A 216 -20.83 16.08 -27.01
N LEU A 217 -20.54 15.73 -25.75
CA LEU A 217 -20.81 14.42 -25.18
C LEU A 217 -22.14 14.37 -24.43
N ASN A 218 -22.48 15.44 -23.71
CA ASN A 218 -23.81 15.63 -23.15
C ASN A 218 -24.79 15.78 -24.32
N THR A 219 -25.46 14.69 -24.65
CA THR A 219 -26.26 14.56 -25.88
C THR A 219 -27.75 14.75 -25.65
N ASP A 220 -28.20 14.64 -24.40
CA ASP A 220 -29.59 14.80 -23.97
C ASP A 220 -29.88 16.17 -23.30
N GLY A 221 -28.86 16.92 -22.90
CA GLY A 221 -28.97 18.26 -22.32
C GLY A 221 -29.07 18.29 -20.79
N ASP A 222 -28.72 17.21 -20.09
CA ASP A 222 -28.95 17.06 -18.63
C ASP A 222 -27.93 17.75 -17.70
N GLU A 223 -26.93 18.44 -18.27
CA GLU A 223 -25.80 19.11 -17.60
C GLU A 223 -24.80 18.19 -16.85
N VAL A 224 -24.84 16.87 -17.02
CA VAL A 224 -23.81 15.92 -16.53
C VAL A 224 -23.23 15.06 -17.67
N ILE A 225 -22.37 14.09 -17.38
CA ILE A 225 -21.93 13.07 -18.34
C ILE A 225 -22.20 11.70 -17.74
N SER A 226 -23.09 10.95 -18.37
CA SER A 226 -23.36 9.57 -17.98
C SER A 226 -22.17 8.65 -18.31
N PHE A 227 -22.07 7.50 -17.63
CA PHE A 227 -21.05 6.49 -17.97
C PHE A 227 -21.07 6.04 -19.44
N ASP A 228 -22.25 6.00 -20.08
CA ASP A 228 -22.38 5.59 -21.49
C ASP A 228 -21.87 6.69 -22.44
N GLU A 229 -22.10 7.97 -22.13
CA GLU A 229 -21.52 9.09 -22.86
C GLU A 229 -20.02 9.18 -22.65
N PHE A 230 -19.54 8.98 -21.41
CA PHE A 230 -18.12 8.87 -21.13
C PHE A 230 -17.47 7.77 -21.99
N CYS A 231 -18.08 6.59 -22.13
CA CYS A 231 -17.56 5.52 -22.98
C CYS A 231 -17.55 5.83 -24.48
N ARG A 232 -18.21 6.91 -24.95
CA ARG A 232 -18.12 7.38 -26.35
C ARG A 232 -16.88 8.24 -26.60
N LEU A 233 -16.18 8.70 -25.58
CA LEU A 233 -14.91 9.45 -25.72
C LEU A 233 -13.81 8.57 -26.32
N PRO A 234 -13.28 8.90 -27.52
CA PRO A 234 -12.04 8.30 -28.00
C PRO A 234 -10.90 8.58 -27.03
N VAL A 235 -10.03 7.59 -26.79
CA VAL A 235 -8.82 7.65 -25.93
C VAL A 235 -9.08 7.84 -24.43
N ARG A 236 -10.02 8.70 -24.01
CA ARG A 236 -10.35 8.87 -22.58
C ARG A 236 -11.41 7.90 -22.07
N GLY A 237 -12.46 7.62 -22.85
CA GLY A 237 -13.62 6.82 -22.43
C GLY A 237 -13.35 5.33 -22.42
N PHE A 238 -12.59 4.87 -23.40
CA PHE A 238 -12.19 3.49 -23.58
C PHE A 238 -10.74 3.40 -24.05
N ALA A 239 -10.09 2.28 -23.71
CA ALA A 239 -8.86 1.84 -24.34
C ALA A 239 -9.16 0.84 -25.47
N ASP A 240 -8.23 0.79 -26.43
CA ASP A 240 -8.24 -0.16 -27.53
C ASP A 240 -7.00 -1.07 -27.44
N PRO A 241 -7.08 -2.18 -26.68
CA PRO A 241 -5.97 -3.12 -26.55
C PRO A 241 -5.46 -3.69 -27.88
N VAL A 242 -6.27 -3.71 -28.94
CA VAL A 242 -5.85 -4.17 -30.26
C VAL A 242 -4.97 -3.13 -30.93
N ALA A 243 -5.31 -1.84 -30.83
CA ALA A 243 -4.44 -0.76 -31.30
C ALA A 243 -3.17 -0.62 -30.43
N GLU A 244 -3.28 -0.81 -29.12
CA GLU A 244 -2.12 -0.87 -28.21
C GLU A 244 -1.18 -2.04 -28.58
N PHE A 245 -1.69 -3.26 -28.73
CA PHE A 245 -0.89 -4.44 -29.12
C PHE A 245 -0.18 -4.21 -30.46
N ARG A 246 -0.90 -3.73 -31.48
CA ARG A 246 -0.34 -3.37 -32.79
C ARG A 246 0.68 -2.22 -32.74
N HIS A 247 0.71 -1.44 -31.66
CA HIS A 247 1.73 -0.43 -31.41
C HIS A 247 2.93 -1.00 -30.66
N LEU A 248 2.76 -2.03 -29.83
CA LEU A 248 3.85 -2.73 -29.14
C LEU A 248 4.62 -3.65 -30.11
N ASP A 249 3.89 -4.49 -30.86
CA ASP A 249 4.42 -5.35 -31.93
C ASP A 249 5.16 -4.51 -32.98
N ALA A 250 6.49 -4.52 -32.86
CA ALA A 250 7.41 -3.71 -33.65
C ALA A 250 7.98 -4.49 -34.83
N ASN A 251 8.09 -5.81 -34.67
CA ASN A 251 8.67 -6.72 -35.65
C ASN A 251 7.62 -7.29 -36.66
N LEU A 252 6.32 -7.09 -36.38
CA LEU A 252 5.14 -7.55 -37.12
C LEU A 252 4.92 -9.07 -37.14
N ASP A 253 5.33 -9.79 -36.09
CA ASP A 253 5.18 -11.24 -35.97
C ASP A 253 3.82 -11.69 -35.40
N ALA A 254 3.01 -10.76 -34.87
CA ALA A 254 1.75 -10.94 -34.13
C ALA A 254 1.90 -11.54 -32.72
N ARG A 255 3.00 -11.19 -32.06
CA ARG A 255 3.29 -11.38 -30.63
C ARG A 255 3.78 -10.05 -30.04
N VAL A 256 3.95 -10.02 -28.72
CA VAL A 256 4.65 -8.93 -28.01
C VAL A 256 5.67 -9.55 -27.07
N ASP A 257 6.95 -9.29 -27.29
CA ASP A 257 8.02 -9.77 -26.42
C ASP A 257 8.24 -8.85 -25.18
N PRO A 258 8.99 -9.28 -24.15
CA PRO A 258 9.24 -8.45 -22.97
C PRO A 258 9.93 -7.11 -23.26
N LEU A 259 10.80 -7.06 -24.26
CA LEU A 259 11.53 -5.85 -24.66
C LEU A 259 10.61 -4.87 -25.39
N GLU A 260 9.74 -5.36 -26.28
CA GLU A 260 8.70 -4.57 -26.93
C GLU A 260 7.74 -3.96 -25.90
N LEU A 261 7.26 -4.78 -24.95
CA LEU A 261 6.40 -4.33 -23.85
C LEU A 261 7.06 -3.21 -23.03
N LEU A 262 8.31 -3.42 -22.61
CA LEU A 262 9.07 -2.47 -21.79
C LEU A 262 9.42 -1.15 -22.51
N THR A 263 9.88 -1.24 -23.74
CA THR A 263 10.42 -0.08 -24.48
C THR A 263 9.34 0.78 -25.12
N ARG A 264 8.16 0.21 -25.38
CA ARG A 264 7.06 0.89 -26.09
C ARG A 264 5.83 1.15 -25.22
N ALA A 265 5.79 0.63 -23.99
CA ALA A 265 4.81 1.09 -22.99
C ALA A 265 4.96 2.60 -22.70
N PRO A 266 3.85 3.32 -22.47
CA PRO A 266 3.88 4.70 -22.00
C PRO A 266 4.71 4.85 -20.70
N ASP A 267 5.40 5.98 -20.52
CA ASP A 267 6.30 6.20 -19.36
C ASP A 267 5.62 5.92 -18.01
N TRP A 268 4.35 6.28 -17.86
CA TRP A 268 3.54 6.08 -16.65
C TRP A 268 3.10 4.62 -16.42
N GLN A 269 3.22 3.75 -17.42
CA GLN A 269 2.99 2.30 -17.32
C GLN A 269 4.30 1.49 -17.32
N ARG A 270 5.48 2.10 -17.56
CA ARG A 270 6.74 1.35 -17.72
C ARG A 270 7.08 0.48 -16.50
N LYS A 271 6.96 1.03 -15.29
CA LYS A 271 7.12 0.26 -14.04
C LYS A 271 6.16 -0.93 -13.94
N LEU A 272 4.90 -0.74 -14.32
CA LEU A 272 3.92 -1.84 -14.32
C LEU A 272 4.31 -2.91 -15.36
N ALA A 273 4.87 -2.50 -16.50
CA ALA A 273 5.37 -3.41 -17.54
C ALA A 273 6.58 -4.25 -17.11
N GLU A 274 7.46 -3.72 -16.25
CA GLU A 274 8.62 -4.43 -15.69
C GLU A 274 8.22 -5.71 -14.93
N HIS A 275 7.05 -5.71 -14.29
CA HIS A 275 6.56 -6.85 -13.51
C HIS A 275 5.39 -7.61 -14.16
N THR A 276 4.74 -7.05 -15.19
CA THR A 276 3.55 -7.66 -15.82
C THR A 276 3.87 -8.93 -16.60
N PHE A 277 5.02 -9.01 -17.28
CA PHE A 277 5.25 -10.09 -18.27
C PHE A 277 5.17 -11.51 -17.66
N PRO A 278 5.93 -11.88 -16.61
CA PRO A 278 6.07 -13.29 -16.21
C PRO A 278 4.80 -13.94 -15.66
N GLY A 279 3.86 -13.13 -15.15
CA GLY A 279 2.57 -13.60 -14.63
C GLY A 279 1.48 -13.76 -15.68
N PHE A 280 1.69 -13.24 -16.89
CA PHE A 280 0.65 -13.10 -17.91
C PHE A 280 0.98 -13.77 -19.25
N ASP A 281 2.19 -14.28 -19.43
CA ASP A 281 2.53 -15.37 -20.36
C ASP A 281 1.97 -16.69 -19.80
N LEU A 282 0.90 -17.21 -20.41
CA LEU A 282 0.05 -18.28 -19.84
C LEU A 282 0.34 -19.67 -20.39
N ASP A 283 0.85 -19.76 -21.62
CA ASP A 283 1.33 -21.01 -22.20
C ASP A 283 2.86 -21.19 -22.07
N HIS A 284 3.55 -20.16 -21.57
CA HIS A 284 4.98 -20.12 -21.31
C HIS A 284 5.84 -20.22 -22.59
N ASP A 285 5.35 -19.65 -23.71
CA ASP A 285 6.07 -19.57 -24.98
C ASP A 285 7.14 -18.45 -25.02
N GLY A 286 7.14 -17.55 -24.03
CA GLY A 286 8.11 -16.47 -23.90
C GLY A 286 7.73 -15.17 -24.60
N VAL A 287 6.50 -15.06 -25.12
CA VAL A 287 5.89 -13.83 -25.64
C VAL A 287 4.43 -13.69 -25.18
N LEU A 288 3.76 -12.58 -25.51
CA LEU A 288 2.32 -12.42 -25.28
C LEU A 288 1.54 -12.51 -26.59
N SER A 289 0.53 -13.36 -26.64
CA SER A 289 -0.55 -13.27 -27.62
C SER A 289 -1.50 -12.10 -27.32
N LEU A 290 -2.36 -11.72 -28.28
CA LEU A 290 -3.38 -10.67 -28.06
C LEU A 290 -4.33 -11.01 -26.90
N SER A 291 -4.67 -12.29 -26.73
CA SER A 291 -5.55 -12.77 -25.67
C SER A 291 -4.94 -12.56 -24.27
N GLU A 292 -3.64 -12.77 -24.16
CA GLU A 292 -2.87 -12.62 -22.92
C GLU A 292 -2.56 -11.16 -22.62
N TYR A 293 -2.13 -10.39 -23.62
CA TYR A 293 -1.98 -8.94 -23.50
C TYR A 293 -3.27 -8.28 -22.99
N ARG A 294 -4.44 -8.69 -23.50
CA ARG A 294 -5.76 -8.19 -23.06
C ARG A 294 -6.11 -8.56 -21.62
N LEU A 295 -5.49 -9.59 -21.04
CA LEU A 295 -5.64 -9.93 -19.63
C LEU A 295 -4.74 -9.08 -18.72
N THR A 296 -3.68 -8.46 -19.24
CA THR A 296 -2.71 -7.71 -18.42
C THR A 296 -3.31 -6.51 -17.68
N PRO A 297 -2.71 -6.08 -16.55
CA PRO A 297 -3.06 -4.82 -15.89
C PRO A 297 -2.75 -3.58 -16.75
N ILE A 298 -1.93 -3.73 -17.80
CA ILE A 298 -1.63 -2.67 -18.77
C ILE A 298 -2.84 -2.42 -19.67
N ALA A 299 -3.44 -3.47 -20.25
CA ALA A 299 -4.60 -3.36 -21.14
C ALA A 299 -5.91 -3.13 -20.37
N ASN A 300 -6.05 -3.72 -19.18
CA ASN A 300 -7.30 -3.72 -18.42
C ASN A 300 -7.50 -2.44 -17.58
N LYS A 301 -8.01 -1.36 -18.18
CA LYS A 301 -8.16 -0.05 -17.53
C LYS A 301 -9.31 0.08 -16.49
N VAL A 302 -9.86 -1.01 -15.97
CA VAL A 302 -11.02 -0.96 -15.04
C VAL A 302 -10.69 -0.53 -13.61
N GLN A 303 -9.41 -0.60 -13.23
CA GLN A 303 -8.84 -0.17 -11.95
C GLN A 303 -7.49 0.51 -12.21
N PRO A 304 -7.00 1.38 -11.31
CA PRO A 304 -5.80 2.17 -11.55
C PRO A 304 -4.53 1.38 -11.17
N TRP A 305 -4.23 0.30 -11.89
CA TRP A 305 -3.16 -0.67 -11.59
C TRP A 305 -1.73 -0.11 -11.55
N ALA A 306 -1.52 1.08 -12.10
CA ALA A 306 -0.24 1.79 -12.08
C ALA A 306 -0.05 2.66 -10.82
N VAL A 307 -1.00 2.66 -9.87
CA VAL A 307 -0.80 3.28 -8.55
C VAL A 307 0.17 2.43 -7.74
N VAL A 308 1.27 3.05 -7.33
CA VAL A 308 2.24 2.44 -6.41
C VAL A 308 1.58 2.29 -5.03
N LEU A 309 1.36 1.04 -4.63
CA LEU A 309 0.81 0.68 -3.32
C LEU A 309 1.84 0.95 -2.21
N SER A 310 1.43 0.76 -0.94
CA SER A 310 2.33 0.81 0.20
C SER A 310 2.23 -0.48 0.99
N ASP A 311 3.40 -1.00 1.39
CA ASP A 311 3.54 -1.93 2.50
C ASP A 311 3.01 -1.22 3.77
N LEU A 312 2.02 -1.81 4.42
CA LEU A 312 1.29 -1.20 5.54
C LEU A 312 1.73 -1.75 6.88
N ASP A 313 2.11 -3.03 6.95
CA ASP A 313 2.57 -3.67 8.19
C ASP A 313 4.10 -3.72 8.38
N ASP A 314 4.84 -3.27 7.36
CA ASP A 314 6.30 -3.10 7.26
C ASP A 314 7.08 -4.42 7.17
N ASP A 315 6.58 -5.42 6.44
CA ASP A 315 7.23 -6.73 6.29
C ASP A 315 8.15 -6.88 5.05
N GLU A 316 8.35 -5.80 4.28
CA GLU A 316 9.11 -5.73 3.03
C GLU A 316 8.47 -6.51 1.85
N ALA A 317 7.20 -6.90 1.97
CA ALA A 317 6.39 -7.48 0.91
C ALA A 317 5.02 -6.78 0.79
N LEU A 318 4.18 -7.25 -0.15
CA LEU A 318 2.73 -6.98 -0.12
C LEU A 318 1.96 -8.28 0.07
N SER A 319 1.15 -8.32 1.12
CA SER A 319 0.09 -9.33 1.24
C SER A 319 -1.13 -8.97 0.38
N PHE A 320 -2.01 -9.95 0.13
CA PHE A 320 -3.32 -9.67 -0.48
C PHE A 320 -4.19 -8.71 0.36
N ALA A 321 -3.88 -8.53 1.65
CA ALA A 321 -4.56 -7.55 2.49
C ALA A 321 -4.13 -6.11 2.19
N GLU A 322 -2.99 -5.90 1.52
CA GLU A 322 -2.46 -4.59 1.13
C GLU A 322 -2.61 -4.33 -0.37
N PHE A 323 -2.73 -5.39 -1.17
CA PHE A 323 -3.05 -5.34 -2.60
C PHE A 323 -4.50 -4.89 -2.89
N LYS A 324 -4.80 -3.62 -2.56
CA LYS A 324 -6.15 -3.04 -2.61
C LYS A 324 -6.12 -1.66 -3.27
N PHE A 325 -7.02 -1.48 -4.23
CA PHE A 325 -7.18 -0.25 -4.99
C PHE A 325 -8.43 0.51 -4.51
N GLU A 326 -8.41 1.85 -4.60
CA GLU A 326 -9.58 2.68 -4.32
C GLU A 326 -10.19 3.22 -5.62
N PRO A 327 -11.52 3.15 -5.79
CA PRO A 327 -12.50 2.57 -4.88
C PRO A 327 -12.49 1.04 -4.86
N LYS A 328 -12.75 0.45 -3.68
CA LYS A 328 -12.76 -1.01 -3.48
C LYS A 328 -13.87 -1.71 -4.28
N ARG A 329 -13.54 -2.13 -5.51
CA ARG A 329 -14.41 -2.84 -6.45
C ARG A 329 -13.63 -3.98 -7.10
N PHE A 330 -14.35 -5.00 -7.54
CA PHE A 330 -13.82 -6.15 -8.32
C PHE A 330 -12.81 -7.03 -7.55
N PRO A 331 -13.18 -7.53 -6.36
CA PRO A 331 -12.26 -8.28 -5.49
C PRO A 331 -11.81 -9.63 -6.09
N LEU A 332 -12.56 -10.28 -7.00
CA LEU A 332 -12.05 -11.46 -7.72
C LEU A 332 -11.00 -11.08 -8.77
N LEU A 333 -11.11 -9.90 -9.41
CA LEU A 333 -10.09 -9.42 -10.32
C LEU A 333 -8.78 -9.09 -9.60
N TRP A 334 -8.86 -8.51 -8.38
CA TRP A 334 -7.68 -8.33 -7.53
C TRP A 334 -7.03 -9.66 -7.16
N LEU A 335 -7.82 -10.65 -6.72
CA LEU A 335 -7.32 -11.97 -6.34
C LEU A 335 -6.68 -12.69 -7.54
N LEU A 336 -7.29 -12.57 -8.73
CA LEU A 336 -6.72 -13.07 -9.97
C LEU A 336 -5.35 -12.44 -10.26
N TYR A 337 -5.25 -11.11 -10.20
CA TYR A 337 -3.99 -10.42 -10.52
C TYR A 337 -2.90 -10.65 -9.48
N PHE A 338 -3.25 -10.66 -8.18
CA PHE A 338 -2.32 -10.99 -7.10
C PHE A 338 -1.65 -12.35 -7.34
N HIS A 339 -2.43 -13.40 -7.58
CA HIS A 339 -1.92 -14.75 -7.87
C HIS A 339 -1.25 -14.92 -9.25
N ARG A 340 -1.24 -13.90 -10.10
CA ARG A 340 -0.45 -13.88 -11.35
C ARG A 340 0.87 -13.16 -11.16
N LEU A 341 0.87 -12.07 -10.41
CA LEU A 341 2.07 -11.32 -10.05
C LEU A 341 2.94 -12.09 -9.03
N ASP A 342 2.32 -12.91 -8.16
CA ASP A 342 2.98 -13.90 -7.31
C ASP A 342 3.51 -15.07 -8.17
N VAL A 343 4.64 -14.81 -8.85
CA VAL A 343 5.30 -15.75 -9.76
C VAL A 343 5.92 -16.90 -8.98
N ASN A 344 6.48 -16.60 -7.80
CA ASN A 344 7.18 -17.59 -6.98
C ASN A 344 6.23 -18.50 -6.17
N ARG A 345 5.00 -18.05 -5.91
CA ARG A 345 3.90 -18.72 -5.19
C ARG A 345 4.13 -18.85 -3.68
N ASP A 346 4.68 -17.81 -3.05
CA ASP A 346 4.84 -17.72 -1.59
C ASP A 346 3.66 -17.03 -0.87
N GLU A 347 2.64 -16.61 -1.61
CA GLU A 347 1.46 -15.85 -1.15
C GLU A 347 1.71 -14.35 -0.87
N TYR A 348 2.86 -13.82 -1.29
CA TYR A 348 3.26 -12.41 -1.18
C TYR A 348 3.73 -11.84 -2.54
N LEU A 349 3.89 -10.52 -2.63
CA LEU A 349 4.56 -9.86 -3.76
C LEU A 349 5.83 -9.17 -3.28
N SER A 350 6.98 -9.57 -3.82
CA SER A 350 8.26 -8.88 -3.61
C SER A 350 8.43 -7.68 -4.55
N LEU A 351 9.43 -6.82 -4.29
CA LEU A 351 9.83 -5.74 -5.22
C LEU A 351 10.35 -6.25 -6.58
N THR A 352 10.50 -7.55 -6.78
CA THR A 352 10.77 -8.14 -8.11
C THR A 352 9.50 -8.53 -8.88
N GLU A 353 8.38 -8.65 -8.17
CA GLU A 353 7.07 -9.10 -8.67
C GLU A 353 6.03 -7.96 -8.73
N TYR A 354 6.22 -6.87 -8.00
CA TYR A 354 5.40 -5.66 -8.09
C TYR A 354 6.12 -4.42 -7.52
N ASP A 355 5.87 -3.23 -8.07
CA ASP A 355 6.41 -1.97 -7.53
C ASP A 355 5.52 -1.42 -6.40
N PHE A 356 6.08 -1.28 -5.21
CA PHE A 356 5.40 -0.69 -4.06
C PHE A 356 6.35 0.11 -3.18
N LYS A 357 5.78 0.95 -2.32
CA LYS A 357 6.52 1.70 -1.30
C LYS A 357 6.64 0.86 -0.06
N THR A 358 7.85 0.42 0.26
CA THR A 358 8.23 0.12 1.65
C THR A 358 8.29 1.44 2.43
N LYS A 359 8.11 1.41 3.76
CA LYS A 359 8.53 2.56 4.57
C LYS A 359 10.04 2.69 4.47
N SER A 360 10.52 3.92 4.26
CA SER A 360 11.93 4.25 4.37
C SER A 360 12.50 3.70 5.69
N PRO A 361 13.66 3.01 5.68
CA PRO A 361 14.15 2.35 6.87
C PRO A 361 14.51 3.36 7.95
N ILE A 362 14.12 3.05 9.18
CA ILE A 362 14.55 3.83 10.36
C ILE A 362 16.00 3.45 10.65
N GLU A 363 16.90 4.43 10.60
CA GLU A 363 18.35 4.24 10.66
C GLU A 363 18.96 5.05 11.82
N PHE A 364 20.09 4.58 12.34
CA PHE A 364 20.90 5.37 13.26
C PHE A 364 21.96 6.17 12.51
N PHE A 365 22.05 7.45 12.87
CA PHE A 365 23.09 8.38 12.47
C PHE A 365 23.88 8.82 13.70
N VAL A 366 25.08 9.35 13.47
CA VAL A 366 25.90 9.97 14.52
C VAL A 366 26.39 11.34 14.04
N MET A 367 26.43 12.28 14.97
CA MET A 367 26.96 13.63 14.75
C MET A 367 27.80 14.09 15.95
N SER A 368 28.67 15.06 15.72
CA SER A 368 29.42 15.74 16.77
C SER A 368 28.49 16.59 17.64
N GLY A 369 28.86 16.75 18.91
CA GLY A 369 28.09 17.52 19.88
C GLY A 369 28.03 19.03 19.64
N ASP A 370 28.67 19.54 18.59
CA ASP A 370 28.63 20.93 18.11
C ASP A 370 27.69 21.12 16.90
N GLY A 371 27.02 20.06 16.43
CA GLY A 371 26.18 20.06 15.23
C GLY A 371 26.84 19.47 13.98
N THR A 372 28.16 19.26 13.98
CA THR A 372 28.90 18.90 12.75
C THR A 372 28.99 17.39 12.49
N GLY A 373 29.43 17.00 11.30
CA GLY A 373 29.86 15.61 11.03
C GLY A 373 28.75 14.56 11.03
N TRP A 374 27.53 14.95 10.61
CA TRP A 374 26.42 14.03 10.38
C TRP A 374 26.82 12.90 9.43
N GLN A 375 26.72 11.66 9.88
CA GLN A 375 27.08 10.47 9.12
C GLN A 375 26.20 9.28 9.50
N HIS A 376 25.90 8.42 8.54
CA HIS A 376 25.21 7.15 8.81
C HIS A 376 26.04 6.27 9.76
N PHE A 377 25.40 5.70 10.77
CA PHE A 377 26.03 4.89 11.79
C PHE A 377 25.63 3.41 11.68
N PHE A 378 24.34 3.09 11.64
CA PHE A 378 23.86 1.71 11.65
C PHE A 378 22.43 1.58 11.13
N LYS A 379 22.18 0.64 10.21
CA LYS A 379 20.86 0.15 9.80
C LYS A 379 20.67 -1.25 10.38
N PHE A 380 19.51 -1.53 10.97
CA PHE A 380 19.19 -2.86 11.48
C PHE A 380 18.40 -3.64 10.42
N GLU A 381 19.10 -4.44 9.61
CA GLU A 381 18.49 -5.21 8.51
C GLU A 381 17.40 -6.18 9.00
N GLY A 382 16.31 -6.30 8.24
CA GLY A 382 15.17 -7.17 8.56
C GLY A 382 14.35 -6.73 9.78
N ARG A 383 14.25 -5.41 10.02
CA ARG A 383 13.47 -4.80 11.10
C ARG A 383 12.78 -3.52 10.61
N SER A 384 11.48 -3.44 10.87
CA SER A 384 10.64 -2.29 10.52
C SER A 384 10.83 -1.05 11.41
N SER A 385 11.48 -1.20 12.57
CA SER A 385 11.71 -0.07 13.47
C SER A 385 12.98 -0.19 14.31
N VAL A 386 13.52 0.97 14.69
CA VAL A 386 14.46 1.15 15.80
C VAL A 386 14.11 2.41 16.58
N GLY A 387 14.16 2.37 17.91
CA GLY A 387 13.74 3.46 18.78
C GLY A 387 14.47 3.50 20.12
N SER A 388 14.24 4.58 20.88
CA SER A 388 14.73 4.78 22.25
C SER A 388 16.23 4.44 22.49
N PRO A 389 17.16 5.06 21.74
CA PRO A 389 18.59 4.79 21.91
C PRO A 389 19.09 5.24 23.28
N ALA A 390 19.88 4.41 23.94
CA ALA A 390 20.55 4.73 25.20
C ALA A 390 21.99 4.19 25.19
N VAL A 391 22.99 5.09 25.18
CA VAL A 391 24.40 4.69 25.31
C VAL A 391 24.73 4.36 26.77
N SER A 392 25.36 3.22 26.98
CA SER A 392 25.88 2.78 28.28
C SER A 392 26.87 3.78 28.91
N PRO A 393 27.00 3.85 30.24
CA PRO A 393 27.84 4.85 30.91
C PRO A 393 29.33 4.75 30.59
N ASN A 394 29.79 3.56 30.17
CA ASN A 394 31.18 3.33 29.75
C ASN A 394 31.43 3.69 28.26
N GLY A 395 30.39 4.09 27.52
CA GLY A 395 30.47 4.51 26.12
C GLY A 395 30.73 3.40 25.10
N LYS A 396 30.53 2.12 25.46
CA LYS A 396 30.81 0.96 24.58
C LYS A 396 29.57 0.32 23.98
N MET A 397 28.50 0.21 24.74
CA MET A 397 27.23 -0.39 24.30
C MET A 397 26.18 0.68 24.00
N LEU A 398 25.33 0.43 23.01
CA LEU A 398 24.05 1.09 22.76
C LEU A 398 22.93 0.09 23.07
N ALA A 399 21.96 0.48 23.89
CA ALA A 399 20.68 -0.21 23.98
C ALA A 399 19.65 0.54 23.13
N PHE A 400 18.70 -0.18 22.54
CA PHE A 400 17.58 0.39 21.78
C PHE A 400 16.43 -0.64 21.75
N ASP A 401 15.23 -0.21 21.36
CA ASP A 401 14.11 -1.13 21.09
C ASP A 401 13.78 -1.23 19.61
N SER A 402 13.18 -2.34 19.21
CA SER A 402 12.81 -2.68 17.84
C SER A 402 11.72 -3.77 17.84
N HIS A 403 10.81 -3.70 16.88
CA HIS A 403 9.82 -4.74 16.59
C HIS A 403 9.99 -5.30 15.17
N LEU A 404 9.34 -6.44 14.90
CA LEU A 404 9.27 -7.04 13.56
C LEU A 404 8.06 -6.54 12.77
N ARG A 405 7.02 -6.08 13.47
CA ARG A 405 5.68 -5.75 12.98
C ARG A 405 5.14 -4.64 13.85
N ASN A 406 4.13 -3.90 13.39
CA ASN A 406 3.42 -2.87 14.17
C ASN A 406 2.62 -3.40 15.40
N ASP A 407 3.03 -4.55 15.97
CA ASP A 407 2.54 -5.12 17.22
C ASP A 407 3.52 -4.85 18.38
N LEU A 408 3.08 -4.00 19.32
CA LEU A 408 3.79 -3.66 20.56
C LEU A 408 4.08 -4.86 21.48
N SER A 409 3.44 -6.02 21.27
CA SER A 409 3.75 -7.27 21.99
C SER A 409 5.07 -7.91 21.53
N THR A 410 5.53 -7.59 20.31
CA THR A 410 6.79 -8.10 19.73
C THR A 410 8.02 -7.21 20.00
N ASN A 411 7.82 -6.03 20.59
CA ASN A 411 8.89 -5.10 20.95
C ASN A 411 9.95 -5.79 21.79
N THR A 412 11.19 -5.73 21.32
CA THR A 412 12.35 -6.36 21.93
C THR A 412 13.43 -5.32 22.15
N VAL A 413 14.00 -5.32 23.37
CA VAL A 413 15.20 -4.56 23.71
C VAL A 413 16.41 -5.28 23.14
N TYR A 414 17.22 -4.56 22.37
CA TYR A 414 18.51 -5.00 21.86
C TYR A 414 19.65 -4.25 22.55
N VAL A 415 20.80 -4.91 22.66
CA VAL A 415 22.07 -4.26 22.98
C VAL A 415 23.05 -4.52 21.84
N MET A 416 23.81 -3.48 21.49
CA MET A 416 24.80 -3.49 20.42
C MET A 416 26.11 -2.87 20.91
N ASP A 417 27.22 -3.56 20.69
CA ASP A 417 28.55 -2.98 20.86
C ASP A 417 28.82 -1.96 19.72
N LEU A 418 29.18 -0.73 20.09
CA LEU A 418 29.30 0.42 19.18
C LEU A 418 30.45 0.31 18.16
N VAL A 419 31.39 -0.62 18.37
CA VAL A 419 32.53 -0.86 17.47
C VAL A 419 32.20 -1.93 16.44
N SER A 420 31.68 -3.07 16.88
CA SER A 420 31.34 -4.22 16.03
C SER A 420 29.98 -4.08 15.35
N ARG A 421 29.10 -3.21 15.85
CA ARG A 421 27.75 -2.93 15.34
C ARG A 421 26.87 -4.18 15.18
N LYS A 422 27.01 -5.14 16.09
CA LYS A 422 26.22 -6.38 16.14
C LYS A 422 25.20 -6.32 17.28
N PRO A 423 23.91 -6.08 16.99
CA PRO A 423 22.86 -6.16 18.00
C PRO A 423 22.60 -7.62 18.40
N HIS A 424 22.23 -7.81 19.67
CA HIS A 424 21.68 -9.06 20.19
C HIS A 424 20.47 -8.74 21.07
N ALA A 425 19.46 -9.61 21.02
CA ALA A 425 18.25 -9.45 21.83
C ALA A 425 18.55 -9.69 23.30
N ILE A 426 18.03 -8.83 24.17
CA ILE A 426 18.11 -8.96 25.64
C ILE A 426 16.79 -9.48 26.19
N CYS A 427 15.67 -8.80 25.90
CA CYS A 427 14.35 -9.26 26.32
C CYS A 427 13.21 -8.55 25.59
N VAL A 428 12.01 -9.14 25.65
CA VAL A 428 10.75 -8.43 25.32
C VAL A 428 10.60 -7.20 26.22
N GLY A 429 10.25 -6.07 25.62
CA GLY A 429 10.14 -4.77 26.28
C GLY A 429 10.54 -3.63 25.34
N MET A 430 10.38 -2.40 25.82
CA MET A 430 10.73 -1.18 25.09
C MET A 430 11.31 -0.12 26.02
N MET A 431 11.92 0.89 25.41
CA MET A 431 12.57 2.03 26.05
C MET A 431 13.63 1.64 27.08
N PRO A 432 14.74 1.03 26.64
CA PRO A 432 15.83 0.69 27.53
C PRO A 432 16.52 1.95 28.08
N THR A 433 16.79 1.96 29.38
CA THR A 433 17.63 2.96 30.06
C THR A 433 18.69 2.24 30.88
N TRP A 434 19.94 2.70 30.83
CA TRP A 434 21.07 2.05 31.51
C TRP A 434 21.20 2.47 32.98
N SER A 435 21.70 1.58 33.82
CA SER A 435 22.30 1.96 35.09
C SER A 435 23.66 2.65 34.89
N PRO A 436 24.04 3.70 35.68
CA PRO A 436 25.40 4.26 35.73
C PRO A 436 26.51 3.29 36.17
N ASP A 437 26.18 2.12 36.72
CA ASP A 437 27.16 1.04 36.88
C ASP A 437 27.32 0.16 35.62
N GLY A 438 26.45 0.34 34.62
CA GLY A 438 26.48 -0.31 33.31
C GLY A 438 26.04 -1.77 33.31
N LYS A 439 25.53 -2.32 34.42
CA LYS A 439 25.22 -3.76 34.56
C LYS A 439 23.78 -4.13 34.27
N ARG A 440 22.86 -3.17 34.32
CA ARG A 440 21.43 -3.40 34.16
C ARG A 440 20.78 -2.39 33.22
N LEU A 441 19.70 -2.84 32.60
CA LEU A 441 18.73 -2.03 31.91
C LEU A 441 17.44 -1.97 32.74
N ALA A 442 16.77 -0.81 32.74
CA ALA A 442 15.34 -0.75 33.01
C ALA A 442 14.57 -0.59 31.69
N CYS A 443 13.38 -1.16 31.60
CA CYS A 443 12.50 -1.08 30.42
C CYS A 443 11.02 -1.13 30.82
N SER A 444 10.13 -0.82 29.87
CA SER A 444 8.69 -1.00 30.02
C SER A 444 8.20 -2.25 29.26
N ARG A 445 7.26 -3.00 29.85
CA ARG A 445 6.61 -4.16 29.22
C ARG A 445 5.09 -4.01 29.26
N SER A 446 4.45 -4.16 28.10
CA SER A 446 2.99 -4.10 27.89
C SER A 446 2.20 -5.14 28.68
N GLY A 447 2.87 -6.21 29.10
CA GLY A 447 2.26 -7.32 29.82
C GLY A 447 1.64 -8.34 28.87
N THR A 448 1.49 -9.55 29.37
CA THR A 448 0.86 -10.70 28.70
C THR A 448 0.12 -11.51 29.75
N ASN A 449 -0.61 -12.56 29.36
CA ASN A 449 -1.26 -13.49 30.30
C ASN A 449 -0.30 -14.07 31.35
N ASN A 450 1.01 -14.14 31.06
CA ASN A 450 2.03 -14.72 31.93
C ASN A 450 3.04 -13.70 32.50
N THR A 451 2.96 -12.41 32.13
CA THR A 451 3.93 -11.38 32.56
C THR A 451 3.21 -10.08 32.94
N PRO A 452 3.37 -9.53 34.16
CA PRO A 452 2.71 -8.29 34.54
C PRO A 452 3.17 -7.09 33.72
N TYR A 453 2.21 -6.22 33.39
CA TYR A 453 2.47 -4.87 32.88
C TYR A 453 3.33 -4.08 33.87
N GLY A 454 4.27 -3.28 33.33
CA GLY A 454 4.93 -2.24 34.10
C GLY A 454 6.41 -2.05 33.78
N ILE A 455 7.13 -1.57 34.80
CA ILE A 455 8.55 -1.33 34.79
C ILE A 455 9.30 -2.59 35.21
N TRP A 456 10.31 -2.96 34.44
CA TRP A 456 11.17 -4.10 34.68
C TRP A 456 12.64 -3.68 34.72
N THR A 457 13.47 -4.43 35.46
CA THR A 457 14.94 -4.37 35.32
C THR A 457 15.48 -5.72 34.91
N ILE A 458 16.55 -5.73 34.12
CA ILE A 458 17.23 -6.94 33.65
C ILE A 458 18.74 -6.68 33.55
N SER A 459 19.55 -7.68 33.80
CA SER A 459 20.99 -7.70 33.56
C SER A 459 21.27 -7.61 32.05
N ALA A 460 22.37 -6.94 31.68
CA ALA A 460 22.86 -6.98 30.31
C ALA A 460 23.49 -8.34 29.95
N ASP A 461 23.93 -9.11 30.96
CA ASP A 461 24.71 -10.35 30.80
C ASP A 461 23.95 -11.62 31.24
N ALA A 462 22.70 -11.52 31.71
CA ALA A 462 21.93 -12.64 32.26
C ALA A 462 20.41 -12.44 32.15
N ASP A 463 19.66 -13.53 32.00
CA ASP A 463 18.19 -13.52 32.02
C ASP A 463 17.66 -13.53 33.47
N ASP A 464 17.71 -12.36 34.12
CA ASP A 464 17.32 -12.17 35.53
C ASP A 464 16.18 -11.14 35.72
N ALA A 465 15.27 -11.07 34.75
CA ALA A 465 14.22 -10.06 34.66
C ALA A 465 13.35 -9.92 35.94
N GLN A 466 13.34 -8.72 36.53
CA GLN A 466 12.62 -8.39 37.76
C GLN A 466 11.59 -7.29 37.53
N HIS A 467 10.31 -7.57 37.84
CA HIS A 467 9.25 -6.56 37.89
C HIS A 467 9.47 -5.63 39.08
N ILE A 468 9.38 -4.32 38.84
CA ILE A 468 9.63 -3.29 39.85
C ILE A 468 8.32 -2.68 40.34
N GLN A 469 7.52 -2.15 39.42
CA GLN A 469 6.24 -1.47 39.68
C GLN A 469 5.35 -1.46 38.43
N PRO A 470 4.01 -1.39 38.58
CA PRO A 470 3.13 -0.93 37.50
C PRO A 470 3.44 0.53 37.12
N GLY A 471 3.58 0.81 35.83
CA GLY A 471 3.98 2.13 35.32
C GLY A 471 4.59 2.04 33.93
N TRP A 472 4.99 3.18 33.36
CA TRP A 472 5.60 3.23 32.02
C TRP A 472 6.66 4.32 31.90
N GLY A 473 7.53 4.21 30.89
CA GLY A 473 8.61 5.18 30.63
C GLY A 473 9.67 5.19 31.72
N ALA A 474 10.32 4.05 31.95
CA ALA A 474 11.37 3.91 32.96
C ALA A 474 12.57 4.82 32.66
N GLN A 475 13.05 5.57 33.67
CA GLN A 475 14.29 6.34 33.58
C GLN A 475 15.12 6.24 34.86
N TRP A 476 16.31 5.63 34.79
CA TRP A 476 17.21 5.55 35.95
C TRP A 476 17.82 6.91 36.28
N SER A 477 17.86 7.27 37.56
CA SER A 477 18.55 8.48 37.98
C SER A 477 20.07 8.33 37.81
N PRO A 478 20.79 9.37 37.34
CA PRO A 478 22.25 9.33 37.21
C PRO A 478 23.01 9.06 38.52
N ASP A 479 22.38 9.26 39.68
CA ASP A 479 22.94 8.89 41.00
C ASP A 479 22.70 7.41 41.39
N GLY A 480 22.00 6.64 40.55
CA GLY A 480 21.72 5.22 40.74
C GLY A 480 20.76 4.87 41.89
N LYS A 481 20.04 5.85 42.45
CA LYS A 481 19.17 5.63 43.64
C LYS A 481 17.70 5.40 43.29
N ARG A 482 17.23 5.85 42.11
CA ARG A 482 15.81 5.89 41.75
C ARG A 482 15.54 5.44 40.31
N ILE A 483 14.37 4.83 40.08
CA ILE A 483 13.76 4.70 38.75
C ILE A 483 12.57 5.67 38.68
N ALA A 484 12.62 6.70 37.84
CA ALA A 484 11.44 7.48 37.49
C ALA A 484 10.56 6.74 36.48
N PHE A 485 9.25 6.94 36.55
CA PHE A 485 8.25 6.43 35.62
C PHE A 485 6.96 7.25 35.75
N TYR A 486 6.07 7.18 34.75
CA TYR A 486 4.72 7.75 34.88
C TYR A 486 3.68 6.65 35.18
N SER A 487 2.63 7.04 35.89
CA SER A 487 1.49 6.17 36.25
C SER A 487 0.21 7.00 36.27
N GLY A 488 -0.64 6.83 35.26
CA GLY A 488 -1.78 7.71 35.06
C GLY A 488 -1.32 9.14 34.74
N LEU A 489 -1.69 10.09 35.60
CA LEU A 489 -1.31 11.51 35.49
C LEU A 489 -0.20 11.92 36.47
N GLU A 490 0.49 10.97 37.09
CA GLU A 490 1.59 11.24 38.03
C GLU A 490 2.95 10.87 37.45
N ILE A 491 3.98 11.65 37.82
CA ILE A 491 5.37 11.20 37.77
C ILE A 491 5.76 10.65 39.14
N ARG A 492 6.27 9.44 39.17
CA ARG A 492 6.70 8.72 40.37
C ARG A 492 8.16 8.31 40.25
N ALA A 493 8.81 8.10 41.39
CA ALA A 493 10.13 7.50 41.46
C ALA A 493 10.16 6.35 42.48
N TYR A 494 10.62 5.17 42.05
CA TYR A 494 10.86 4.02 42.93
C TYR A 494 12.26 4.14 43.54
N ASN A 495 12.35 4.16 44.87
CA ASN A 495 13.62 4.17 45.59
C ASN A 495 14.20 2.75 45.67
N LEU A 496 15.35 2.51 45.03
CA LEU A 496 15.96 1.18 44.92
C LEU A 496 16.43 0.63 46.28
N LYS A 497 16.70 1.50 47.27
CA LYS A 497 17.18 1.12 48.60
C LYS A 497 16.02 0.83 49.57
N THR A 498 15.04 1.72 49.66
CA THR A 498 13.92 1.57 50.60
C THR A 498 12.74 0.79 50.02
N LYS A 499 12.68 0.65 48.69
CA LYS A 499 11.57 0.05 47.91
C LYS A 499 10.26 0.83 47.97
N GLU A 500 10.33 2.10 48.38
CA GLU A 500 9.19 3.02 48.49
C GLU A 500 8.98 3.85 47.21
N ILE A 501 7.80 4.47 47.11
CA ILE A 501 7.41 5.36 46.00
C ILE A 501 7.44 6.82 46.45
N GLU A 502 8.22 7.64 45.75
CA GLU A 502 8.21 9.09 45.82
C GLU A 502 7.31 9.64 44.69
N VAL A 503 6.37 10.55 44.98
CA VAL A 503 5.57 11.23 43.94
C VAL A 503 6.25 12.55 43.58
N LEU A 504 6.86 12.60 42.38
CA LEU A 504 7.59 13.77 41.89
C LEU A 504 6.66 14.84 41.31
N LEU A 505 5.59 14.42 40.65
CA LEU A 505 4.51 15.28 40.15
C LEU A 505 3.15 14.64 40.51
N PRO A 506 2.42 15.19 41.49
CA PRO A 506 1.05 14.77 41.82
C PRO A 506 0.03 15.08 40.71
N ALA A 507 -1.02 14.26 40.58
CA ALA A 507 -2.02 14.40 39.53
C ALA A 507 -2.81 15.73 39.59
N ASN A 508 -3.00 16.29 40.79
CA ASN A 508 -3.64 17.59 41.02
C ASN A 508 -2.72 18.80 40.72
N GLU A 509 -1.41 18.59 40.57
CA GLU A 509 -0.44 19.60 40.15
C GLU A 509 -0.08 19.48 38.66
N ASN A 510 -0.54 18.43 37.98
CA ASN A 510 -0.25 18.15 36.58
C ASN A 510 -1.19 18.95 35.64
N PRO A 511 -0.65 19.82 34.76
CA PRO A 511 -1.45 20.59 33.79
C PRO A 511 -1.75 19.82 32.48
N TYR A 512 -1.35 18.55 32.38
CA TYR A 512 -1.45 17.73 31.17
C TYR A 512 -2.52 16.63 31.30
N ARG A 513 -3.30 16.43 30.23
CA ARG A 513 -4.27 15.31 30.13
C ARG A 513 -3.59 13.97 29.85
N GLN A 514 -2.35 14.01 29.38
CA GLN A 514 -1.51 12.85 29.07
C GLN A 514 -0.05 13.25 29.22
N ILE A 515 0.72 12.40 29.88
CA ILE A 515 2.17 12.45 29.95
C ILE A 515 2.71 11.41 28.95
N PHE A 516 3.75 11.76 28.20
CA PHE A 516 4.44 10.82 27.32
C PHE A 516 5.65 10.19 28.01
N TRP A 517 6.11 9.08 27.44
CA TRP A 517 7.11 8.20 28.01
C TRP A 517 8.55 8.74 27.93
N ASN A 518 8.79 9.69 27.03
CA ASN A 518 10.07 10.25 26.59
C ASN A 518 10.78 11.18 27.60
N MET A 519 10.82 10.78 28.87
CA MET A 519 11.46 11.52 29.95
C MET A 519 12.98 11.37 29.94
N SER A 520 13.71 12.35 30.47
CA SER A 520 15.15 12.24 30.72
C SER A 520 15.57 12.96 32.00
N TRP A 521 16.49 12.38 32.77
CA TRP A 521 17.05 13.02 33.96
C TRP A 521 18.12 14.05 33.61
N SER A 522 18.19 15.12 34.41
CA SER A 522 19.39 15.95 34.47
C SER A 522 20.55 15.17 35.10
N PRO A 523 21.81 15.41 34.69
CA PRO A 523 23.00 14.69 35.20
C PRO A 523 23.18 14.74 36.72
N ASP A 524 22.64 15.76 37.39
CA ASP A 524 22.66 15.93 38.85
C ASP A 524 21.54 15.18 39.59
N SER A 525 20.65 14.47 38.87
CA SER A 525 19.47 13.77 39.40
C SER A 525 18.44 14.65 40.13
N HIS A 526 18.45 15.97 39.89
CA HIS A 526 17.51 16.91 40.51
C HIS A 526 16.31 17.30 39.63
N GLN A 527 16.38 17.11 38.31
CA GLN A 527 15.34 17.50 37.37
C GLN A 527 15.04 16.39 36.37
N LEU A 528 13.83 16.42 35.81
CA LEU A 528 13.40 15.61 34.68
C LEU A 528 12.97 16.53 33.53
N CYS A 529 13.34 16.21 32.29
CA CYS A 529 12.63 16.72 31.12
C CYS A 529 11.49 15.75 30.78
N LEU A 530 10.34 16.26 30.39
CA LEU A 530 9.17 15.47 30.02
C LEU A 530 8.33 16.18 28.95
N ARG A 531 7.51 15.41 28.24
CA ARG A 531 6.52 15.90 27.28
C ARG A 531 5.11 15.67 27.80
N GLY A 532 4.24 16.65 27.64
CA GLY A 532 2.84 16.58 28.05
C GLY A 532 1.89 17.14 26.99
N LEU A 533 0.68 16.57 26.94
CA LEU A 533 -0.42 17.04 26.08
C LEU A 533 -1.43 17.82 26.94
N LYS A 534 -1.81 19.03 26.51
CA LYS A 534 -2.81 19.85 27.21
C LYS A 534 -4.23 19.28 27.07
N PRO A 535 -5.19 19.72 27.92
CA PRO A 535 -6.61 19.38 27.81
C PRO A 535 -7.31 19.77 26.50
N ASP A 536 -6.70 20.63 25.67
CA ASP A 536 -7.23 21.04 24.36
C ASP A 536 -7.04 20.00 23.24
N ASN A 537 -6.43 18.86 23.56
CA ASN A 537 -6.10 17.75 22.66
C ASN A 537 -5.07 18.05 21.56
N VAL A 538 -4.57 19.28 21.43
CA VAL A 538 -3.72 19.72 20.31
C VAL A 538 -2.37 20.24 20.80
N THR A 539 -2.35 21.03 21.87
CA THR A 539 -1.14 21.70 22.35
C THR A 539 -0.25 20.74 23.13
N GLN A 540 0.95 20.50 22.61
CA GLN A 540 1.99 19.70 23.27
C GLN A 540 3.08 20.62 23.82
N GLU A 541 3.60 20.27 24.99
CA GLU A 541 4.69 20.99 25.63
C GLU A 541 5.86 20.06 25.98
N MET A 542 7.08 20.58 25.84
CA MET A 542 8.24 20.10 26.58
C MET A 542 8.39 20.92 27.84
N ALA A 543 8.62 20.27 28.97
CA ALA A 543 8.79 20.91 30.27
C ALA A 543 9.98 20.33 31.05
N THR A 544 10.53 21.13 31.96
CA THR A 544 11.43 20.66 33.01
C THR A 544 10.69 20.60 34.35
N LEU A 545 10.70 19.44 35.00
CA LEU A 545 10.18 19.16 36.33
C LEU A 545 11.33 19.21 37.35
N ASN A 546 11.22 20.08 38.35
CA ASN A 546 12.06 20.09 39.55
C ASN A 546 11.15 19.84 40.78
N PRO A 547 11.17 18.65 41.38
CA PRO A 547 10.29 18.29 42.51
C PRO A 547 10.45 19.17 43.75
N ALA A 548 11.62 19.81 43.91
CA ALA A 548 11.94 20.69 45.04
C ALA A 548 11.65 22.18 44.77
N ALA A 549 11.22 22.55 43.56
CA ALA A 549 10.92 23.93 43.18
C ALA A 549 9.43 24.27 43.35
N THR A 550 9.11 25.57 43.37
CA THR A 550 7.72 26.07 43.32
C THR A 550 7.65 27.23 42.31
N PRO A 551 6.93 27.10 41.18
CA PRO A 551 6.25 25.88 40.70
C PRO A 551 7.23 24.76 40.34
N LYS A 552 6.80 23.49 40.44
CA LYS A 552 7.62 22.31 40.10
C LYS A 552 7.87 22.18 38.60
N LEU A 553 6.91 22.57 37.76
CA LEU A 553 6.98 22.49 36.30
C LEU A 553 7.33 23.84 35.68
N LYS A 554 8.17 23.81 34.65
CA LYS A 554 8.51 24.95 33.81
C LYS A 554 8.50 24.54 32.33
N THR A 555 7.55 25.09 31.56
CA THR A 555 7.44 24.89 30.11
C THR A 555 8.67 25.46 29.39
N ARG A 556 9.16 24.74 28.39
CA ARG A 556 10.38 25.06 27.60
C ARG A 556 10.11 25.17 26.11
N ALA A 557 9.17 24.39 25.61
CA ALA A 557 8.68 24.47 24.23
C ALA A 557 7.19 24.21 24.22
N THR A 558 6.48 24.84 23.27
CA THR A 558 5.05 24.61 23.02
C THR A 558 4.84 24.51 21.52
N ASN A 559 4.17 23.46 21.05
CA ASN A 559 3.82 23.32 19.63
C ASN A 559 2.38 22.78 19.49
N LYS A 560 1.68 23.23 18.44
CA LYS A 560 0.33 22.75 18.05
C LYS A 560 0.39 21.61 17.04
N ILE A 561 1.56 21.39 16.44
CA ILE A 561 1.87 20.26 15.56
C ILE A 561 2.89 19.38 16.30
N GLN A 562 2.85 18.08 16.07
CA GLN A 562 3.65 17.03 16.74
C GLN A 562 5.01 17.50 17.27
N VAL A 563 5.15 17.49 18.60
CA VAL A 563 6.44 17.17 19.24
C VAL A 563 6.56 15.65 19.18
N MET A 564 7.74 15.08 18.94
CA MET A 564 7.93 13.62 18.97
C MET A 564 9.19 13.23 19.73
N GLU A 565 9.09 12.08 20.39
CA GLU A 565 10.24 11.25 20.79
C GLU A 565 11.28 11.86 21.75
N ASP A 566 12.38 11.13 21.97
CA ASP A 566 13.19 11.22 23.19
C ASP A 566 13.93 12.53 23.40
N SER A 567 13.90 12.97 24.67
CA SER A 567 14.72 14.08 25.15
C SER A 567 16.06 13.56 25.65
N ALA A 568 17.16 14.21 25.27
CA ALA A 568 18.51 13.82 25.65
C ALA A 568 19.22 14.98 26.39
N TRP A 569 19.37 14.84 27.71
CA TRP A 569 20.13 15.78 28.51
C TRP A 569 21.63 15.60 28.28
N HIS A 570 22.33 16.67 27.94
CA HIS A 570 23.78 16.66 27.75
C HIS A 570 24.50 16.39 29.10
N PRO A 571 25.57 15.58 29.17
CA PRO A 571 26.26 15.25 30.42
C PRO A 571 26.77 16.46 31.23
N GLY A 572 27.02 17.61 30.58
CA GLY A 572 27.37 18.88 31.25
C GLY A 572 26.19 19.61 31.94
N GLY A 573 24.95 19.11 31.77
CA GLY A 573 23.73 19.65 32.36
C GLY A 573 23.27 21.00 31.78
N ASP A 574 23.90 21.46 30.71
CA ASP A 574 23.78 22.79 30.09
C ASP A 574 22.97 22.80 28.79
N ARG A 575 22.61 21.62 28.25
CA ARG A 575 21.81 21.47 27.03
C ARG A 575 20.86 20.29 27.12
N VAL A 576 19.71 20.40 26.48
CA VAL A 576 18.74 19.30 26.26
C VAL A 576 18.36 19.29 24.79
N ILE A 577 18.52 18.14 24.13
CA ILE A 577 18.09 17.91 22.75
C ILE A 577 16.73 17.21 22.75
N PHE A 578 15.87 17.52 21.78
CA PHE A 578 14.59 16.85 21.54
C PHE A 578 14.11 17.11 20.11
N ALA A 579 13.18 16.31 19.57
CA ALA A 579 12.63 16.51 18.24
C ALA A 579 11.29 17.26 18.25
N MET A 580 11.08 18.14 17.28
CA MET A 580 9.79 18.75 16.98
C MET A 580 9.61 19.00 15.47
N HIS A 581 8.37 19.17 15.03
CA HIS A 581 8.10 19.57 13.65
C HIS A 581 8.66 20.98 13.35
N CYS A 582 9.60 21.05 12.40
CA CYS A 582 10.19 22.28 11.84
C CYS A 582 9.35 22.78 10.66
N PRO A 583 8.62 23.91 10.78
CA PRO A 583 7.75 24.42 9.72
C PRO A 583 8.50 24.75 8.43
N GLU A 584 9.75 25.19 8.52
CA GLU A 584 10.58 25.60 7.38
C GLU A 584 11.05 24.40 6.53
N ARG A 585 11.03 23.19 7.10
CA ARG A 585 11.44 21.94 6.44
C ARG A 585 10.28 20.95 6.23
N SER A 586 9.10 21.23 6.81
CA SER A 586 7.93 20.35 6.87
C SER A 586 8.25 18.94 7.42
N ARG A 587 9.18 18.86 8.38
CA ARG A 587 9.80 17.61 8.87
C ARG A 587 10.06 17.63 10.36
N LEU A 588 10.16 16.46 10.98
CA LEU A 588 10.71 16.33 12.34
C LEU A 588 12.21 16.63 12.33
N GLN A 589 12.65 17.51 13.23
CA GLN A 589 14.03 17.94 13.35
C GLN A 589 14.41 18.13 14.81
N LEU A 590 15.71 18.01 15.11
CA LEU A 590 16.27 18.20 16.43
C LEU A 590 16.39 19.68 16.80
N TYR A 591 15.97 20.04 18.00
CA TYR A 591 16.15 21.35 18.61
C TYR A 591 16.88 21.20 19.95
N GLU A 592 17.63 22.23 20.33
CA GLU A 592 18.30 22.33 21.62
C GLU A 592 17.81 23.51 22.45
N PHE A 593 17.75 23.35 23.78
CA PHE A 593 17.62 24.47 24.71
C PHE A 593 18.57 24.30 25.90
N ASN A 594 18.93 25.42 26.53
CA ASN A 594 19.70 25.40 27.78
C ASN A 594 18.73 25.47 28.98
N PRO A 595 18.68 24.45 29.85
CA PRO A 595 17.74 24.38 30.96
C PRO A 595 18.02 25.42 32.06
N LYS A 596 19.20 26.05 32.07
CA LYS A 596 19.60 27.09 33.04
C LYS A 596 19.14 28.50 32.63
N THR A 597 18.70 28.68 31.39
CA THR A 597 18.23 29.95 30.81
C THR A 597 16.74 29.90 30.47
N ASP A 598 16.19 31.03 30.01
CA ASP A 598 14.83 31.15 29.45
C ASP A 598 14.82 31.41 27.94
N ASP A 599 15.95 31.22 27.28
CA ASP A 599 16.06 31.20 25.82
C ASP A 599 15.10 30.15 25.21
N PRO A 600 14.39 30.48 24.11
CA PRO A 600 13.60 29.50 23.38
C PRO A 600 14.50 28.45 22.72
N PRO A 601 13.97 27.24 22.43
CA PRO A 601 14.70 26.22 21.70
C PRO A 601 15.16 26.69 20.32
N LYS A 602 16.37 26.28 19.93
CA LYS A 602 17.00 26.61 18.65
C LYS A 602 17.18 25.34 17.83
N LEU A 603 16.97 25.41 16.51
CA LEU A 603 17.18 24.28 15.61
C LEU A 603 18.66 23.85 15.66
N LEU A 604 18.91 22.56 15.87
CA LEU A 604 20.28 22.03 15.90
C LEU A 604 20.87 22.04 14.48
N ASN A 605 21.99 22.73 14.30
CA ASN A 605 22.64 22.83 12.99
C ASN A 605 23.28 21.51 12.55
N GLY A 606 23.46 21.35 11.24
CA GLY A 606 24.22 20.25 10.61
C GLY A 606 23.56 18.87 10.59
N GLN A 607 22.37 18.70 11.20
CA GLN A 607 21.50 17.56 10.93
C GLN A 607 20.98 17.58 9.47
N ASP A 608 20.69 16.40 8.91
CA ASP A 608 20.13 16.28 7.56
C ASP A 608 18.71 16.88 7.48
N ALA A 609 18.54 17.85 6.59
CA ALA A 609 17.29 18.57 6.39
C ALA A 609 16.27 17.79 5.54
N THR A 610 16.68 16.71 4.87
CA THR A 610 15.83 15.92 3.96
C THR A 610 15.13 14.76 4.67
N ARG A 611 15.55 14.43 5.90
CA ARG A 611 15.07 13.29 6.69
C ARG A 611 14.26 13.74 7.89
N ASN A 612 13.45 12.84 8.44
CA ASN A 612 12.80 13.05 9.73
C ASN A 612 13.74 12.55 10.85
N ASN A 613 14.27 13.48 11.64
CA ASN A 613 15.23 13.20 12.71
C ASN A 613 14.50 13.23 14.06
N SER A 614 14.51 12.11 14.81
CA SER A 614 13.68 11.90 15.99
C SER A 614 14.48 11.56 17.26
N SER A 615 14.29 10.39 17.89
CA SER A 615 14.91 10.01 19.16
C SER A 615 16.43 10.16 19.17
N THR A 616 17.01 10.64 20.27
CA THR A 616 18.46 10.85 20.38
C THR A 616 19.03 10.42 21.73
N CYS A 617 20.34 10.16 21.79
CA CYS A 617 21.07 10.11 23.05
C CYS A 617 22.53 10.59 22.91
N TRP A 618 23.07 11.10 24.02
CA TRP A 618 24.46 11.54 24.12
C TRP A 618 25.41 10.38 24.45
N THR A 619 26.63 10.41 23.91
CA THR A 619 27.73 9.65 24.50
C THR A 619 28.07 10.21 25.90
N PRO A 620 28.54 9.39 26.86
CA PRO A 620 28.80 9.83 28.24
C PRO A 620 29.82 10.98 28.37
N ASP A 621 30.68 11.16 27.37
CA ASP A 621 31.66 12.25 27.28
C ASP A 621 31.09 13.56 26.69
N GLY A 622 29.82 13.57 26.27
CA GLY A 622 29.13 14.71 25.65
C GLY A 622 29.60 15.05 24.23
N LYS A 623 30.51 14.28 23.63
CA LYS A 623 31.14 14.65 22.36
C LYS A 623 30.35 14.25 21.11
N ARG A 624 29.46 13.26 21.21
CA ARG A 624 28.68 12.76 20.09
C ARG A 624 27.22 12.55 20.48
N LEU A 625 26.35 12.77 19.51
CA LEU A 625 24.93 12.48 19.59
C LEU A 625 24.62 11.33 18.61
N ILE A 626 23.98 10.27 19.09
CA ILE A 626 23.37 9.23 18.24
C ILE A 626 21.92 9.64 18.01
N VAL A 627 21.48 9.56 16.76
CA VAL A 627 20.19 10.08 16.29
C VAL A 627 19.47 8.99 15.50
N VAL A 628 18.20 8.76 15.82
CA VAL A 628 17.28 7.98 14.98
C VAL A 628 16.77 8.89 13.85
N SER A 629 16.88 8.43 12.61
CA SER A 629 16.50 9.22 11.43
C SER A 629 15.90 8.32 10.36
N VAL A 630 14.76 8.73 9.82
CA VAL A 630 14.06 8.02 8.74
C VAL A 630 14.02 8.91 7.49
N ALA A 631 14.30 8.33 6.32
CA ALA A 631 14.04 9.00 5.05
C ALA A 631 12.52 9.14 4.81
N ASP A 632 12.12 9.92 3.82
CA ASP A 632 10.69 10.06 3.44
C ASP A 632 10.22 8.97 2.47
#